data_AF-A0A2W6CE87-F1
#
_entry.id   AF-A0A2W6CE87-F1
#
_cell.length_a   1.000
_cell.length_b   1.000
_cell.length_c   1.000
_cell.angle_alpha   90.00
_cell.angle_beta   90.00
_cell.angle_gamma   90.00
#
_symmetry.space_group_name_H-M   'P 1'
#
loop_
_entity.id
_entity.type
_entity.pdbx_description
1 polymer ?
#
loop_
_entity_poly.entity_id
_entity_poly.type
_entity_poly.pdbx_seq_one_letter_code
_entity_poly.pdbx_strand_id
1 'polypeptide(L)' 'MYEFNCGHQECASQFVASDKDALMRQAADHLKEAHNVQKATQTLLGYLETTCVTRTNDR' A
#
# COMPACT_ATOMS: atom_id res chain seq x y z
N MET A 1 13.58 -4.04 2.96
CA MET A 1 12.27 -4.56 2.53
C MET A 1 11.23 -3.48 2.79
N TYR A 2 10.16 -3.43 2.01
CA TYR A 2 9.05 -2.50 2.21
C TYR A 2 7.80 -3.29 2.56
N GLU A 3 7.04 -2.76 3.51
CA GLU A 3 5.77 -3.32 3.96
C GLU A 3 4.68 -2.26 3.83
N PHE A 4 3.53 -2.65 3.30
CA PHE A 4 2.33 -1.84 3.25
C PHE A 4 1.29 -2.45 4.18
N ASN A 5 0.69 -1.63 5.05
CA ASN A 5 -0.49 -1.99 5.82
C ASN A 5 -1.65 -1.09 5.44
N CYS A 6 -2.77 -1.68 5.02
CA CYS A 6 -3.96 -0.92 4.69
C CYS A 6 -4.45 -0.16 5.94
N GLY A 7 -4.58 1.17 5.82
CA GLY A 7 -5.05 2.02 6.91
C GLY A 7 -6.54 1.89 7.23
N HIS A 8 -7.28 1.07 6.48
CA HIS A 8 -8.69 0.81 6.72
C HIS A 8 -8.84 -0.29 7.79
N GLN A 9 -9.45 0.07 8.92
CA GLN A 9 -9.51 -0.78 10.13
C GLN A 9 -10.07 -2.19 9.87
N GLU A 10 -11.06 -2.31 8.99
CA GLU A 10 -11.70 -3.59 8.66
C GLU A 10 -10.95 -4.40 7.58
N CYS A 11 -10.02 -3.78 6.86
CA CYS A 11 -9.38 -4.39 5.70
C CYS A 11 -8.14 -5.22 6.07
N ALA A 12 -7.41 -4.79 7.12
CA ALA A 12 -6.26 -5.47 7.73
C ALA A 12 -5.22 -6.10 6.77
N SER A 13 -5.24 -5.69 5.50
CA SER A 13 -4.45 -6.31 4.44
C SER A 13 -3.02 -5.79 4.51
N GLN A 14 -2.07 -6.71 4.38
CA GLN A 14 -0.65 -6.43 4.46
C GLN A 14 0.06 -6.98 3.22
N PHE A 15 0.93 -6.17 2.63
CA PHE A 15 1.78 -6.57 1.51
C PHE A 15 3.24 -6.32 1.86
N VAL A 16 4.12 -7.17 1.34
CA VAL A 16 5.56 -6.99 1.47
C VAL A 16 6.22 -7.13 0.12
N ALA A 17 7.20 -6.26 -0.16
CA ALA A 17 7.98 -6.33 -1.37
C ALA A 17 9.40 -5.80 -1.15
N SER A 18 10.36 -6.32 -1.90
CA SER A 18 11.73 -5.80 -1.88
C SER A 18 11.85 -4.43 -2.56
N ASP A 19 10.91 -4.12 -3.46
CA ASP A 19 10.85 -2.89 -4.23
C ASP A 19 9.59 -2.08 -3.88
N LYS A 20 9.75 -0.76 -3.71
CA LYS A 20 8.66 0.13 -3.31
C LYS A 20 7.63 0.30 -4.43
N ASP A 21 8.07 0.35 -5.68
CA ASP A 21 7.17 0.51 -6.84
C ASP A 21 6.29 -0.73 -7.00
N ALA A 22 6.86 -1.92 -6.85
CA ALA A 22 6.13 -3.19 -6.81
C ALA A 22 5.12 -3.25 -5.66
N LEU A 23 5.46 -2.72 -4.48
CA LEU A 23 4.53 -2.62 -3.35
C LEU A 23 3.37 -1.67 -3.65
N MET A 24 3.65 -0.51 -4.25
CA MET A 24 2.62 0.48 -4.60
C MET A 24 1.68 -0.01 -5.69
N ARG A 25 2.15 -0.85 -6.62
CA ARG A 25 1.28 -1.54 -7.58
C ARG A 25 0.32 -2.50 -6.88
N GLN A 26 0.80 -3.28 -5.91
CA GLN A 26 -0.06 -4.16 -5.11
C GLN A 26 -1.07 -3.37 -4.27
N ALA A 27 -0.64 -2.27 -3.65
CA ALA A 27 -1.55 -1.39 -2.91
C ALA A 27 -2.63 -0.77 -3.83
N ALA A 28 -2.26 -0.34 -5.04
CA ALA A 28 -3.21 0.21 -6.01
C ALA A 28 -4.24 -0.83 -6.49
N ASP A 29 -3.80 -2.06 -6.73
CA ASP A 29 -4.67 -3.17 -7.12
C ASP A 29 -5.63 -3.55 -5.98
N HIS A 30 -5.10 -3.64 -4.76
CA HIS A 30 -5.89 -3.86 -3.55
C HIS A 30 -6.97 -2.81 -3.33
N LEU A 31 -6.67 -1.52 -3.54
CA LEU A 31 -7.66 -0.45 -3.45
C LEU A 31 -8.80 -0.64 -4.47
N LYS A 32 -8.48 -1.15 -5.66
CA LYS A 32 -9.48 -1.44 -6.69
C LYS A 32 -10.36 -2.62 -6.30
N GLU A 33 -9.77 -3.71 -5.83
CA GLU A 33 -10.51 -4.95 -5.53
C GLU A 33 -11.26 -4.90 -4.19
N ALA A 34 -10.60 -4.45 -3.12
CA ALA A 34 -11.15 -4.46 -1.76
C ALA A 34 -11.92 -3.19 -1.41
N HIS A 35 -11.56 -2.05 -2.00
CA HIS A 35 -12.17 -0.74 -1.69
C HIS A 35 -12.95 -0.12 -2.86
N ASN A 36 -13.06 -0.82 -3.99
CA ASN A 36 -13.73 -0.34 -5.21
C ASN A 36 -13.22 1.04 -5.70
N VAL A 37 -11.96 1.36 -5.41
CA VAL A 37 -11.30 2.59 -5.88
C VAL A 37 -10.77 2.32 -7.29
N GLN A 38 -11.60 2.56 -8.29
CA GLN A 38 -11.28 2.26 -9.69
C GLN A 38 -10.02 2.95 -10.22
N LYS A 39 -9.69 4.13 -9.68
CA LYS A 39 -8.50 4.89 -10.04
C LYS A 39 -7.88 5.54 -8.80
N ALA A 40 -6.84 4.92 -8.27
CA ALA A 40 -6.01 5.54 -7.24
C ALA A 40 -5.28 6.75 -7.86
N THR A 41 -5.57 7.95 -7.38
CA THR A 41 -4.88 9.17 -7.83
C THR A 41 -3.46 9.20 -7.29
N GLN A 42 -2.56 9.95 -7.93
CA GLN A 42 -1.20 10.15 -7.40
C GLN A 42 -1.21 10.70 -5.98
N THR A 43 -2.15 11.58 -5.64
CA THR A 43 -2.30 12.11 -4.29
C THR A 43 -2.65 11.02 -3.28
N LEU A 44 -3.59 10.12 -3.60
CA LEU A 44 -3.96 9.02 -2.73
C LEU A 44 -2.79 8.05 -2.55
N LEU A 45 -2.11 7.69 -3.64
CA LEU A 45 -0.95 6.80 -3.59
C LEU A 45 0.20 7.41 -2.79
N GLY A 46 0.48 8.71 -2.95
CA GLY A 46 1.51 9.40 -2.16
C GLY A 46 1.16 9.49 -0.67
N TYR A 47 -0.12 9.69 -0.34
CA TYR A 47 -0.59 9.66 1.04
C TYR A 47 -0.41 8.27 1.67
N LEU A 48 -0.82 7.22 0.97
CA LEU A 48 -0.67 5.83 1.39
C LEU A 48 0.80 5.44 1.50
N GLU A 49 1.64 5.89 0.56
CA GLU A 49 3.09 5.69 0.63
C GLU A 49 3.68 6.30 1.90
N THR A 50 3.19 7.46 2.34
CA THR A 50 3.73 8.16 3.51
C THR A 50 3.21 7.58 4.83
N THR A 51 1.97 7.11 4.86
CA THR A 51 1.26 6.75 6.11
C THR A 51 1.10 5.25 6.31
N CYS A 52 1.03 4.48 5.22
CA CYS A 52 0.76 3.04 5.22
C CYS A 52 1.97 2.19 4.86
N VAL A 53 3.07 2.79 4.38
CA VAL A 53 4.29 2.05 4.04
C VAL A 53 5.35 2.26 5.11
N THR A 54 5.94 1.15 5.55
CA THR A 54 7.12 1.16 6.40
C THR A 54 8.28 0.49 5.68
N ARG A 55 9.49 1.02 5.89
CA ARG A 55 10.72 0.35 5.48
C ARG A 55 11.17 -0.54 6.62
N THR A 56 10.98 -1.84 6.46
CA THR A 56 11.66 -2.84 7.28
C THR A 56 13.12 -2.88 6.83
N ASN A 57 13.94 -2.06 7.49
CA ASN A 57 15.37 -2.33 7.58
C ASN A 57 15.49 -3.46 8.60
N ASP A 58 15.75 -4.67 8.11
CA ASP A 58 16.24 -5.76 8.92
C ASP A 58 17.46 -5.25 9.70
N ARG A 59 17.45 -5.47 11.02
CA ARG A 59 18.34 -4.85 12.02
C ARG A 59 19.79 -5.30 11.85
#